data_AF-A0A5P2B640-F1
#
_entry.id   AF-A0A5P2B640-F1
#
_cell.length_a   1.000
_cell.length_b   1.000
_cell.length_c   1.000
_cell.angle_alpha   90.00
_cell.angle_beta   90.00
_cell.angle_gamma   90.00
#
_symmetry.space_group_name_H-M   'P 1'
#
loop_
_entity.id
_entity.type
_entity.pdbx_description
1 polymer ?
#
loop_
_entity_poly.entity_id
_entity_poly.type
_entity_poly.pdbx_seq_one_letter_code
_entity_poly.pdbx_strand_id
1 'polypeptide(L)'
;MTDSIRTAADAVRELGSLPMPVGPDPQPTPARLSPQREAEIAARVEAATKGPWGFYDGDTYADVAADLQMTSRASYSYRQKIAQLEDENYWDDPAHEDHDEQRAPEQMGANAEFIAHAREDVPALLAELAAVRAERDEARRMLNATARLAGRLENRVNRAAAERDEAKTTLREACEQVAERDHEIGGLHAEVARLKAELATKRDEIADDIHRAELPVFAETENPVLVAKTVRAIDWRLAARGSAAPYWVARTEAGR
;
A
#
# COMPACT_ATOMS: atom_id res chain seq x y z
N MET A 1 -7.02 25.01 -32.61
CA MET A 1 -6.23 25.36 -31.41
C MET A 1 -6.22 24.12 -30.53
N THR A 2 -5.53 23.10 -31.02
CA THR A 2 -5.58 21.72 -30.54
C THR A 2 -4.22 21.08 -30.83
N ASP A 3 -3.77 20.32 -29.83
CA ASP A 3 -2.74 19.28 -29.87
C ASP A 3 -1.29 19.68 -30.11
N SER A 4 -0.64 19.99 -28.99
CA SER A 4 0.81 19.84 -28.84
C SER A 4 1.13 19.28 -27.45
N ILE A 5 0.65 18.05 -27.18
CA ILE A 5 1.15 17.24 -26.07
C ILE A 5 1.89 16.06 -26.69
N ARG A 6 3.15 16.31 -27.05
CA ARG A 6 4.10 15.29 -27.46
C ARG A 6 4.59 14.61 -26.18
N THR A 7 4.18 13.37 -25.95
CA THR A 7 4.49 12.63 -24.73
C THR A 7 5.99 12.34 -24.68
N ALA A 8 6.60 12.42 -23.49
CA ALA A 8 8.02 12.12 -23.27
C ALA A 8 8.46 10.74 -23.79
N ALA A 9 7.51 9.79 -23.90
CA ALA A 9 7.74 8.47 -24.50
C ALA A 9 8.07 8.51 -26.00
N ASP A 10 7.57 9.51 -26.74
CA ASP A 10 7.85 9.63 -28.18
C ASP A 10 9.19 10.34 -28.44
N ALA A 11 9.64 11.22 -27.54
CA ALA A 11 10.98 11.81 -27.60
C ALA A 11 12.10 10.77 -27.36
N VAL A 12 11.84 9.77 -26.52
CA VAL A 12 12.78 8.66 -26.24
C VAL A 12 12.86 7.67 -27.42
N ARG A 13 11.81 7.57 -28.25
CA ARG A 13 11.80 6.71 -29.45
C ARG A 13 12.51 7.34 -30.64
N GLU A 14 12.58 8.68 -30.73
CA GLU A 14 13.23 9.42 -31.83
C GLU A 14 14.76 9.56 -31.65
N LEU A 15 15.27 9.43 -30.42
CA LEU A 15 16.70 9.31 -30.13
C LEU A 15 17.15 7.86 -30.38
N GLY A 16 17.20 7.48 -31.65
CA GLY A 16 17.77 6.21 -32.09
C GLY A 16 19.13 5.96 -31.43
N SER A 17 19.37 4.69 -31.05
CA SER A 17 20.60 4.19 -30.45
C SER A 17 21.84 4.86 -31.03
N LEU A 18 22.40 5.81 -30.28
CA LEU A 18 23.73 6.30 -30.56
C LEU A 18 24.69 5.12 -30.44
N PRO A 19 25.58 4.89 -31.43
CA PRO A 19 26.61 3.87 -31.31
C PRO A 19 27.52 4.27 -30.15
N MET A 20 27.31 3.65 -28.99
CA MET A 20 28.25 3.72 -27.89
C MET A 20 29.57 3.13 -28.41
N PRO A 21 30.73 3.77 -28.15
CA PRO A 21 32.01 3.15 -28.44
C PRO A 21 32.02 1.79 -27.74
N VAL A 22 32.09 0.73 -28.54
CA VAL A 22 32.30 -0.63 -28.05
C VAL A 22 33.70 -0.62 -27.45
N GLY A 23 33.79 -0.30 -26.16
CA GLY A 23 34.99 -0.58 -25.38
C GLY A 23 35.35 -2.06 -25.53
N PRO A 24 36.63 -2.44 -25.36
CA PRO A 24 37.03 -3.84 -25.43
C PRO A 24 36.07 -4.68 -24.59
N ASP A 25 35.65 -5.82 -25.15
CA ASP A 25 34.68 -6.73 -24.54
C ASP A 25 34.92 -6.82 -23.02
N PRO A 26 33.87 -6.72 -22.18
CA PRO A 26 34.04 -6.84 -20.75
C PRO A 26 34.74 -8.16 -20.47
N GLN A 27 35.99 -8.06 -20.01
CA GLN A 27 36.79 -9.19 -19.56
C GLN A 27 35.89 -10.07 -18.67
N PRO A 28 35.87 -11.40 -18.87
CA PRO A 28 34.99 -12.27 -18.12
C PRO A 28 35.24 -12.05 -16.63
N THR A 29 34.26 -11.42 -15.97
CA THR A 29 34.31 -11.20 -14.52
C THR A 29 34.59 -12.56 -13.88
N PRO A 30 35.66 -12.70 -13.07
CA PRO A 30 36.00 -13.99 -12.49
C PRO A 30 34.77 -14.53 -11.75
N ALA A 31 34.43 -15.80 -12.02
CA ALA A 31 33.27 -16.43 -11.42
C ALA A 31 33.35 -16.30 -9.90
N ARG A 32 32.22 -15.93 -9.26
CA ARG A 32 32.16 -15.84 -7.81
C ARG A 32 32.61 -17.17 -7.19
N LEU A 33 33.43 -17.09 -6.15
CA LEU A 33 33.84 -18.27 -5.37
C LEU A 33 32.60 -19.05 -4.91
N SER A 34 32.59 -20.36 -5.19
CA SER A 34 31.54 -21.23 -4.65
C SER A 34 31.75 -21.41 -3.14
N PRO A 35 30.68 -21.70 -2.37
CA PRO A 35 30.82 -22.02 -0.94
C PRO A 35 31.78 -23.19 -0.67
N GLN A 36 31.80 -24.16 -1.58
CA GLN A 36 32.74 -25.28 -1.51
C GLN A 36 34.18 -24.79 -1.65
N ARG A 37 34.47 -23.91 -2.61
CA ARG A 37 35.81 -23.39 -2.82
C ARG A 37 36.29 -22.53 -1.65
N GLU A 38 35.41 -21.78 -1.02
CA GLU A 38 35.73 -21.04 0.21
C GLU A 38 36.07 -21.96 1.38
N ALA A 39 35.28 -23.02 1.58
CA ALA A 39 35.57 -24.00 2.61
C ALA A 39 36.92 -24.70 2.38
N GLU A 40 37.26 -25.00 1.12
CA GLU A 40 38.57 -25.55 0.77
C GLU A 40 39.72 -24.57 1.09
N ILE A 41 39.55 -23.28 0.78
CA ILE A 41 40.57 -22.26 1.07
C ILE A 41 40.72 -22.08 2.59
N ALA A 42 39.60 -22.00 3.32
CA ALA A 42 39.60 -21.93 4.78
C ALA A 42 40.30 -23.14 5.41
N ALA A 43 40.03 -24.35 4.92
CA ALA A 43 40.70 -25.56 5.39
C ALA A 43 42.22 -25.53 5.15
N ARG A 44 42.68 -24.98 4.02
CA ARG A 44 44.11 -24.80 3.75
C ARG A 44 44.75 -23.77 4.68
N VAL A 45 44.05 -22.69 4.98
CA VAL A 45 44.51 -21.65 5.93
C VAL A 45 44.65 -22.24 7.35
N GLU A 46 43.69 -23.04 7.78
CA GLU A 46 43.75 -23.72 9.10
C GLU A 46 44.84 -24.78 9.17
N ALA A 47 45.09 -25.50 8.06
CA ALA A 47 46.15 -26.50 7.97
C ALA A 47 47.56 -25.90 7.88
N ALA A 48 47.68 -24.64 7.45
CA ALA A 48 48.96 -23.96 7.31
C ALA A 48 49.59 -23.61 8.67
N THR A 49 50.91 -23.45 8.69
CA THR A 49 51.67 -23.07 9.90
C THR A 49 51.08 -21.80 10.53
N LYS A 50 50.91 -21.81 11.86
CA LYS A 50 50.41 -20.63 12.59
C LYS A 50 51.38 -19.46 12.46
N GLY A 51 50.82 -18.28 12.19
CA GLY A 51 51.56 -17.02 12.07
C GLY A 51 51.90 -16.36 13.42
N PRO A 52 52.52 -15.17 13.38
CA PRO A 52 52.85 -14.40 12.18
C PRO A 52 53.98 -15.04 11.36
N TRP A 53 53.91 -14.90 10.04
CA TRP A 53 55.03 -15.24 9.16
C TRP A 53 55.82 -13.97 8.90
N GLY A 54 57.14 -14.06 8.95
CA GLY A 54 58.03 -13.00 8.49
C GLY A 54 58.83 -13.49 7.28
N PHE A 55 59.46 -12.55 6.60
CA PHE A 55 60.36 -12.85 5.50
C PHE A 55 61.76 -12.28 5.76
N TYR A 56 62.75 -12.90 5.14
CA TYR A 56 64.11 -12.40 5.05
C TYR A 56 64.48 -12.30 3.58
N ASP A 57 64.96 -11.13 3.17
CA ASP A 57 65.42 -10.85 1.82
C ASP A 57 66.96 -10.86 1.82
N GLY A 58 67.55 -11.88 1.21
CA GLY A 58 68.98 -12.10 1.13
C GLY A 58 69.48 -12.05 -0.31
N ASP A 59 70.79 -11.84 -0.48
CA ASP A 59 71.41 -11.58 -1.80
C ASP A 59 71.19 -12.71 -2.83
N THR A 60 71.05 -13.96 -2.39
CA THR A 60 70.88 -15.14 -3.26
C THR A 60 69.66 -15.99 -2.92
N TYR A 61 68.92 -15.64 -1.86
CA TYR A 61 67.72 -16.36 -1.42
C TYR A 61 66.81 -15.46 -0.59
N ALA A 62 65.51 -15.74 -0.63
CA ALA A 62 64.53 -15.16 0.26
C ALA A 62 63.86 -16.27 1.09
N ASP A 63 63.76 -16.06 2.41
CA ASP A 63 63.18 -17.02 3.35
C ASP A 63 61.84 -16.53 3.85
N VAL A 64 60.88 -17.44 4.00
CA VAL A 64 59.63 -17.20 4.74
C VAL A 64 59.61 -18.12 5.96
N ALA A 65 59.41 -17.57 7.15
CA ALA A 65 59.45 -18.36 8.38
C ALA A 65 58.47 -17.84 9.44
N ALA A 66 58.00 -18.76 10.29
CA ALA A 66 57.17 -18.43 11.44
C ALA A 66 58.04 -17.83 12.57
N ASP A 67 57.54 -16.75 13.17
CA ASP A 67 58.21 -16.03 14.26
C ASP A 67 59.65 -15.59 13.92
N LEU A 68 59.84 -15.13 12.68
CA LEU A 68 61.12 -14.66 12.18
C LEU A 68 61.54 -13.36 12.88
N GLN A 69 62.75 -13.35 13.43
CA GLN A 69 63.35 -12.22 14.14
C GLN A 69 64.77 -11.97 13.66
N MET A 70 65.07 -10.74 13.25
CA MET A 70 66.44 -10.32 12.92
C MET A 70 67.29 -10.27 14.18
N THR A 71 68.43 -10.98 14.18
CA THR A 71 69.35 -11.07 15.33
C THR A 71 70.64 -10.27 15.12
N SER A 72 71.10 -10.14 13.87
CA SER A 72 72.21 -9.27 13.49
C SER A 72 72.14 -8.88 12.01
N ARG A 73 73.11 -8.11 11.52
CA ARG A 73 73.26 -7.84 10.09
C ARG A 73 73.45 -9.18 9.36
N ALA A 74 72.50 -9.55 8.51
CA ALA A 74 72.44 -10.82 7.77
C ALA A 74 72.31 -12.10 8.63
N SER A 75 71.74 -12.02 9.83
CA SER A 75 71.37 -13.21 10.61
C SER A 75 70.01 -13.06 11.26
N TYR A 76 69.23 -14.13 11.25
CA TYR A 76 67.89 -14.18 11.81
C TYR A 76 67.65 -15.50 12.53
N SER A 77 66.72 -15.47 13.47
CA SER A 77 66.20 -16.65 14.15
C SER A 77 64.74 -16.83 13.79
N TYR A 78 64.27 -18.07 13.78
CA TYR A 78 62.88 -18.40 13.49
C TYR A 78 62.49 -19.66 14.24
N ARG A 79 61.19 -19.84 14.48
CA ARG A 79 60.70 -21.09 15.06
C ARG A 79 60.64 -22.20 14.03
N GLN A 80 60.16 -21.89 12.83
CA GLN A 80 60.00 -22.86 11.75
C GLN A 80 60.13 -22.19 10.38
N LYS A 81 60.98 -22.74 9.52
CA LYS A 81 61.09 -22.33 8.12
C LYS A 81 59.89 -22.88 7.32
N ILE A 82 59.29 -22.03 6.50
CA ILE A 82 58.05 -22.33 5.76
C ILE A 82 58.34 -22.51 4.29
N ALA A 83 59.08 -21.57 3.70
CA ALA A 83 59.50 -21.61 2.32
C ALA A 83 60.88 -20.96 2.18
N GLN A 84 61.59 -21.36 1.13
CA GLN A 84 62.78 -20.68 0.64
C GLN A 84 62.61 -20.50 -0.85
N LEU A 85 62.89 -19.30 -1.32
CA LEU A 85 63.02 -18.98 -2.71
C LEU A 85 64.52 -18.82 -2.93
N GLU A 86 65.12 -19.64 -3.79
CA GLU A 86 66.53 -19.54 -4.17
C GLU A 86 66.61 -19.14 -5.64
N ASP A 87 67.60 -18.32 -5.98
CA ASP A 87 67.99 -18.11 -7.37
C ASP A 87 68.86 -19.31 -7.79
N GLU A 88 68.22 -20.46 -8.04
CA GLU A 88 68.90 -21.66 -8.54
C GLU A 88 69.29 -21.47 -10.01
N ASN A 89 70.29 -20.63 -10.26
CA ASN A 89 70.96 -20.55 -11.55
C ASN A 89 72.44 -20.91 -11.39
N TYR A 90 72.68 -22.07 -10.78
CA TYR A 90 74.03 -22.60 -10.51
C TYR A 90 74.60 -23.45 -11.66
N TRP A 91 73.94 -23.49 -12.81
CA TRP A 91 74.43 -24.21 -13.99
C TRP A 91 74.56 -23.25 -15.17
N ASP A 92 75.80 -22.87 -15.47
CA ASP A 92 76.26 -22.34 -16.75
C ASP A 92 75.85 -23.32 -17.88
N ASP A 93 74.58 -23.34 -18.29
CA ASP A 93 74.19 -23.86 -19.60
C ASP A 93 74.38 -22.70 -20.60
N PRO A 94 75.42 -22.74 -21.46
CA PRO A 94 75.65 -21.69 -22.44
C PRO A 94 74.54 -21.60 -23.49
N ALA A 95 73.60 -22.56 -23.51
CA ALA A 95 72.42 -22.54 -24.36
C ALA A 95 71.17 -21.96 -23.68
N HIS A 96 71.22 -21.62 -22.38
CA HIS A 96 70.18 -20.80 -21.75
C HIS A 96 70.33 -19.37 -22.28
N GLU A 97 69.58 -19.03 -23.32
CA GLU A 97 69.43 -17.64 -23.77
C GLU A 97 68.99 -16.79 -22.58
N ASP A 98 69.85 -15.85 -22.20
CA ASP A 98 69.61 -14.87 -21.14
C ASP A 98 68.29 -14.13 -21.42
N HIS A 99 67.21 -14.59 -20.78
CA HIS A 99 66.01 -13.80 -20.64
C HIS A 99 66.28 -12.74 -19.57
N ASP A 100 66.88 -11.63 -20.01
CA ASP A 100 67.26 -10.45 -19.21
C ASP A 100 66.12 -9.83 -18.39
N GLU A 101 64.87 -10.28 -18.57
CA GLU A 101 63.68 -9.82 -17.83
C GLU A 101 63.27 -10.74 -16.66
N GLN A 102 63.92 -11.90 -16.47
CA GLN A 102 63.54 -12.91 -15.45
C GLN A 102 64.51 -13.05 -14.27
N ARG A 103 65.66 -12.35 -14.29
CA ARG A 103 66.56 -12.24 -13.13
C ARG A 103 66.23 -10.99 -12.33
N ALA A 104 65.36 -11.15 -11.35
CA ALA A 104 65.13 -10.11 -10.36
C ALA A 104 65.26 -10.73 -8.97
N PRO A 105 66.45 -10.70 -8.33
CA PRO A 105 66.56 -10.95 -6.89
C PRO A 105 65.57 -10.08 -6.10
N GLU A 106 65.27 -8.88 -6.61
CA GLU A 106 64.21 -7.99 -6.12
C GLU A 106 62.80 -8.63 -6.10
N GLN A 107 62.51 -9.55 -7.03
CA GLN A 107 61.22 -10.24 -7.10
C GLN A 107 61.12 -11.42 -6.12
N MET A 108 62.24 -12.01 -5.71
CA MET A 108 62.25 -13.07 -4.69
C MET A 108 61.86 -12.52 -3.33
N GLY A 109 62.43 -11.37 -2.94
CA GLY A 109 62.03 -10.64 -1.73
C GLY A 109 60.55 -10.29 -1.75
N ALA A 110 60.05 -9.71 -2.85
CA ALA A 110 58.64 -9.36 -3.01
C ALA A 110 57.70 -10.58 -2.94
N ASN A 111 58.09 -11.71 -3.53
CA ASN A 111 57.33 -12.95 -3.45
C ASN A 111 57.31 -13.53 -2.02
N ALA A 112 58.44 -13.47 -1.31
CA ALA A 112 58.53 -13.90 0.08
C ALA A 112 57.66 -13.03 0.99
N GLU A 113 57.69 -11.71 0.80
CA GLU A 113 56.83 -10.74 1.48
C GLU A 113 55.35 -11.04 1.23
N PHE A 114 54.96 -11.25 -0.03
CA PHE A 114 53.59 -11.63 -0.40
C PHE A 114 53.14 -12.92 0.30
N ILE A 115 53.97 -13.96 0.29
CA ILE A 115 53.66 -15.25 0.95
C ILE A 115 53.52 -15.05 2.47
N ALA A 116 54.39 -14.23 3.09
CA ALA A 116 54.31 -13.93 4.52
C ALA A 116 52.98 -13.24 4.87
N HIS A 117 52.59 -12.19 4.13
CA HIS A 117 51.34 -11.46 4.36
C HIS A 117 50.09 -12.27 4.03
N ALA A 118 50.15 -13.20 3.07
CA ALA A 118 49.03 -14.08 2.74
C ALA A 118 48.50 -14.86 3.95
N ARG A 119 49.34 -15.11 4.98
CA ARG A 119 48.90 -15.78 6.21
C ARG A 119 47.87 -14.98 7.00
N GLU A 120 47.89 -13.66 6.91
CA GLU A 120 46.97 -12.75 7.60
C GLU A 120 45.86 -12.27 6.67
N ASP A 121 46.21 -11.91 5.43
CA ASP A 121 45.28 -11.34 4.45
C ASP A 121 44.21 -12.34 4.00
N VAL A 122 44.58 -13.61 3.74
CA VAL A 122 43.61 -14.61 3.28
C VAL A 122 42.51 -14.88 4.33
N PRO A 123 42.82 -15.12 5.63
CA PRO A 123 41.79 -15.20 6.66
C PRO A 123 40.93 -13.93 6.77
N ALA A 124 41.53 -12.74 6.69
CA ALA A 124 40.78 -11.48 6.75
C ALA A 124 39.79 -11.36 5.58
N LEU A 125 40.22 -11.66 4.36
CA LEU A 125 39.38 -11.66 3.18
C LEU A 125 38.24 -12.69 3.25
N LEU A 126 38.48 -13.88 3.82
CA LEU A 126 37.43 -14.87 4.04
C LEU A 126 36.39 -14.39 5.05
N ALA A 127 36.82 -13.71 6.12
CA ALA A 127 35.92 -13.13 7.12
C ALA A 127 35.05 -12.02 6.50
N GLU A 128 35.64 -11.12 5.73
CA GLU A 128 34.92 -10.07 5.00
C GLU A 128 33.93 -10.65 3.99
N LEU A 129 34.33 -11.68 3.23
CA LEU A 129 33.44 -12.35 2.29
C LEU A 129 32.24 -13.01 2.98
N ALA A 130 32.45 -13.60 4.16
CA ALA A 130 31.37 -14.15 4.97
C ALA A 130 30.42 -13.05 5.47
N ALA A 131 30.96 -11.91 5.94
CA ALA A 131 30.17 -10.76 6.38
C ALA A 131 29.30 -10.21 5.24
N VAL A 132 29.89 -9.93 4.08
CA VAL A 132 29.16 -9.42 2.89
C VAL A 132 28.07 -10.40 2.44
N ARG A 133 28.31 -11.72 2.55
CA ARG A 133 27.28 -12.72 2.23
C ARG A 133 26.13 -12.70 3.24
N ALA A 134 26.44 -12.59 4.53
CA ALA A 134 25.43 -12.47 5.57
C ALA A 134 24.56 -11.22 5.36
N GLU A 135 25.17 -10.07 5.07
CA GLU A 135 24.47 -8.83 4.77
C GLU A 135 23.57 -8.96 3.53
N ARG A 136 24.09 -9.55 2.45
CA ARG A 136 23.31 -9.80 1.23
C ARG A 136 22.10 -10.69 1.53
N ASP A 137 22.30 -11.76 2.29
CA ASP A 137 21.23 -12.71 2.60
C ASP A 137 20.17 -12.08 3.50
N GLU A 138 20.56 -11.22 4.43
CA GLU A 138 19.64 -10.43 5.23
C GLU A 138 18.86 -9.40 4.38
N ALA A 139 19.55 -8.66 3.51
CA ALA A 139 18.91 -7.74 2.57
C ALA A 139 17.88 -8.46 1.67
N ARG A 140 18.20 -9.68 1.21
CA ARG A 140 17.27 -10.52 0.44
C ARG A 140 16.06 -10.96 1.27
N ARG A 141 16.24 -11.31 2.54
CA ARG A 141 15.13 -11.64 3.44
C ARG A 141 14.20 -10.44 3.64
N MET A 142 14.77 -9.26 3.87
CA MET A 142 14.00 -8.03 4.01
C MET A 142 13.22 -7.72 2.73
N LEU A 143 13.87 -7.81 1.56
CA LEU A 143 13.21 -7.59 0.26
C LEU A 143 12.04 -8.56 0.05
N ASN A 144 12.22 -9.84 0.38
CA ASN A 144 11.15 -10.83 0.26
C ASN A 144 10.00 -10.55 1.25
N ALA A 145 10.30 -10.07 2.45
CA ALA A 145 9.29 -9.69 3.44
C ALA A 145 8.49 -8.46 3.00
N THR A 146 9.16 -7.44 2.46
CA THR A 146 8.50 -6.22 1.95
C THR A 146 7.66 -6.53 0.71
N ALA A 147 8.14 -7.38 -0.21
CA ALA A 147 7.36 -7.83 -1.36
C ALA A 147 6.07 -8.56 -0.94
N ARG A 148 6.13 -9.43 0.07
CA ARG A 148 4.94 -10.09 0.64
C ARG A 148 3.95 -9.10 1.25
N LEU A 149 4.45 -8.09 1.95
CA LEU A 149 3.60 -7.05 2.53
C LEU A 149 2.95 -6.18 1.46
N ALA A 150 3.70 -5.82 0.41
CA ALA A 150 3.17 -5.11 -0.75
C ALA A 150 2.01 -5.89 -1.40
N GLY A 151 2.20 -7.19 -1.69
CA GLY A 151 1.13 -8.02 -2.25
C GLY A 151 -0.10 -8.14 -1.34
N ARG A 152 0.07 -8.18 -0.01
CA ARG A 152 -1.07 -8.14 0.93
C ARG A 152 -1.81 -6.80 0.88
N LEU A 153 -1.09 -5.69 0.80
CA LEU A 153 -1.71 -4.36 0.71
C LEU A 153 -2.44 -4.19 -0.61
N GLU A 154 -1.85 -4.64 -1.72
CA GLU A 154 -2.50 -4.64 -3.03
C GLU A 154 -3.82 -5.42 -3.01
N ASN A 155 -3.81 -6.63 -2.44
CA ASN A 155 -5.04 -7.43 -2.28
C ASN A 155 -6.10 -6.72 -1.43
N ARG A 156 -5.69 -6.02 -0.35
CA ARG A 156 -6.61 -5.24 0.49
C ARG A 156 -7.21 -4.06 -0.26
N VAL A 157 -6.40 -3.34 -1.05
CA VAL A 157 -6.86 -2.22 -1.86
C VAL A 157 -7.86 -2.71 -2.92
N ASN A 158 -7.55 -3.81 -3.60
CA ASN A 158 -8.46 -4.40 -4.59
C ASN A 158 -9.78 -4.84 -3.96
N ARG A 159 -9.73 -5.46 -2.77
CA ARG A 159 -10.94 -5.85 -2.03
C ARG A 159 -11.78 -4.63 -1.62
N ALA A 160 -11.15 -3.60 -1.07
CA ALA A 160 -11.83 -2.37 -0.67
C ALA A 160 -12.43 -1.64 -1.88
N ALA A 161 -11.77 -1.69 -3.04
CA ALA A 161 -12.32 -1.13 -4.27
C ALA A 161 -13.59 -1.88 -4.72
N ALA A 162 -13.58 -3.22 -4.68
CA ALA A 162 -14.75 -4.04 -4.99
C ALA A 162 -15.91 -3.78 -4.01
N GLU A 163 -15.63 -3.76 -2.70
CA GLU A 163 -16.63 -3.45 -1.67
C GLU A 163 -17.24 -2.05 -1.87
N ARG A 164 -16.41 -1.05 -2.24
CA ARG A 164 -16.90 0.31 -2.55
C ARG A 164 -17.82 0.32 -3.77
N ASP A 165 -17.50 -0.43 -4.80
CA ASP A 165 -18.28 -0.44 -6.04
C ASP A 165 -19.64 -1.15 -5.82
N GLU A 166 -19.66 -2.21 -5.02
CA GLU A 166 -20.90 -2.86 -4.54
C GLU A 166 -21.73 -1.93 -3.62
N ALA A 167 -21.07 -1.20 -2.72
CA ALA A 167 -21.75 -0.21 -1.88
C ALA A 167 -22.37 0.94 -2.72
N LYS A 168 -21.73 1.31 -3.84
CA LYS A 168 -22.28 2.33 -4.76
C LYS A 168 -23.51 1.81 -5.51
N THR A 169 -23.51 0.55 -5.96
CA THR A 169 -24.67 -0.01 -6.66
C THR A 169 -25.86 -0.13 -5.72
N THR A 170 -25.65 -0.66 -4.51
CA THR A 170 -26.70 -0.77 -3.49
C THR A 170 -27.24 0.59 -3.07
N LEU A 171 -26.38 1.61 -2.91
CA LEU A 171 -26.82 2.97 -2.61
C LEU A 171 -27.67 3.55 -3.75
N ARG A 172 -27.30 3.30 -5.01
CA ARG A 172 -28.08 3.75 -6.17
C ARG A 172 -29.48 3.12 -6.17
N GLU A 173 -29.56 1.80 -5.98
CA GLU A 173 -30.84 1.09 -5.90
C GLU A 173 -31.71 1.60 -4.76
N ALA A 174 -31.12 1.85 -3.59
CA ALA A 174 -31.83 2.43 -2.46
C ALA A 174 -32.37 3.84 -2.77
N CYS A 175 -31.59 4.69 -3.45
CA CYS A 175 -32.05 6.02 -3.88
C CYS A 175 -33.20 5.93 -4.89
N GLU A 176 -33.15 4.97 -5.83
CA GLU A 176 -34.23 4.72 -6.79
C GLU A 176 -35.52 4.27 -6.06
N GLN A 177 -35.41 3.39 -5.07
CA GLN A 177 -36.56 2.97 -4.24
C GLN A 177 -37.15 4.12 -3.41
N VAL A 178 -36.30 4.99 -2.85
CA VAL A 178 -36.77 6.17 -2.11
C VAL A 178 -37.54 7.11 -3.04
N ALA A 179 -37.04 7.35 -4.25
CA ALA A 179 -37.74 8.18 -5.24
C ALA A 179 -39.12 7.60 -5.63
N GLU A 180 -39.22 6.27 -5.76
CA GLU A 180 -40.49 5.59 -6.01
C GLU A 180 -41.48 5.76 -4.85
N ARG A 181 -41.01 5.56 -3.60
CA ARG A 181 -41.83 5.74 -2.41
C ARG A 181 -42.28 7.19 -2.23
N ASP A 182 -41.43 8.17 -2.54
CA ASP A 182 -41.79 9.58 -2.52
C ASP A 182 -42.89 9.91 -3.53
N HIS A 183 -42.83 9.31 -4.73
CA HIS A 183 -43.89 9.45 -5.73
C HIS A 183 -45.22 8.86 -5.25
N GLU A 184 -45.17 7.66 -4.64
CA GLU A 184 -46.33 6.99 -4.07
C GLU A 184 -46.97 7.80 -2.93
N ILE A 185 -46.16 8.30 -1.99
CA ILE A 185 -46.62 9.18 -0.90
C ILE A 185 -47.25 10.46 -1.47
N GLY A 186 -46.66 11.04 -2.52
CA GLY A 186 -47.24 12.19 -3.22
C GLY A 186 -48.63 11.87 -3.80
N GLY A 187 -48.79 10.72 -4.45
CA GLY A 187 -50.07 10.24 -4.97
C GLY A 187 -51.11 10.01 -3.87
N LEU A 188 -50.73 9.36 -2.77
CA LEU A 188 -51.61 9.13 -1.62
C LEU A 188 -52.04 10.45 -0.96
N HIS A 189 -51.14 11.44 -0.84
CA HIS A 189 -51.50 12.76 -0.34
C HIS A 189 -52.54 13.47 -1.22
N ALA A 190 -52.38 13.39 -2.55
CA ALA A 190 -53.34 13.97 -3.48
C ALA A 190 -54.71 13.30 -3.37
N GLU A 191 -54.74 11.97 -3.22
CA GLU A 191 -55.98 11.21 -3.04
C GLU A 191 -56.68 11.54 -1.71
N VAL A 192 -55.93 11.64 -0.61
CA VAL A 192 -56.48 12.08 0.68
C VAL A 192 -57.05 13.50 0.58
N ALA A 193 -56.38 14.40 -0.15
CA ALA A 193 -56.90 15.75 -0.38
C ALA A 193 -58.21 15.73 -1.19
N ARG A 194 -58.29 14.89 -2.23
CA ARG A 194 -59.50 14.69 -3.03
C ARG A 194 -60.66 14.16 -2.20
N LEU A 195 -60.45 13.09 -1.44
CA LEU A 195 -61.48 12.47 -0.59
C LEU A 195 -61.95 13.43 0.51
N LYS A 196 -61.06 14.25 1.07
CA LYS A 196 -61.45 15.30 2.03
C LYS A 196 -62.36 16.36 1.39
N ALA A 197 -62.07 16.77 0.15
CA ALA A 197 -62.90 17.71 -0.58
C ALA A 197 -64.28 17.10 -0.91
N GLU A 198 -64.32 15.86 -1.40
CA GLU A 198 -65.57 15.14 -1.68
C GLU A 198 -66.42 14.99 -0.41
N LEU A 199 -65.81 14.64 0.72
CA LEU A 199 -66.50 14.54 2.01
C LEU A 199 -67.06 15.90 2.47
N ALA A 200 -66.35 17.00 2.21
CA ALA A 200 -66.86 18.34 2.50
C ALA A 200 -68.10 18.65 1.67
N THR A 201 -68.06 18.42 0.36
CA THR A 201 -69.24 18.56 -0.51
C THR A 201 -70.41 17.72 -0.05
N LYS A 202 -70.17 16.46 0.33
CA LYS A 202 -71.22 15.58 0.87
C LYS A 202 -71.80 16.07 2.19
N ARG A 203 -71.00 16.68 3.06
CA ARG A 203 -71.50 17.31 4.28
C ARG A 203 -72.40 18.51 3.96
N ASP A 204 -72.04 19.31 2.97
CA ASP A 204 -72.83 20.46 2.54
C ASP A 204 -74.17 20.00 1.90
N GLU A 205 -74.15 18.99 1.02
CA GLU A 205 -75.36 18.38 0.44
C GLU A 205 -76.32 17.87 1.54
N ILE A 206 -75.80 17.15 2.54
CA ILE A 206 -76.60 16.64 3.66
C ILE A 206 -77.16 17.80 4.50
N ALA A 207 -76.38 18.84 4.75
CA ALA A 207 -76.84 20.01 5.50
C ALA A 207 -77.97 20.73 4.75
N ASP A 208 -77.87 20.89 3.43
CA ASP A 208 -78.91 21.47 2.59
C ASP A 208 -80.18 20.60 2.55
N ASP A 209 -80.04 19.28 2.46
CA ASP A 209 -81.18 18.35 2.48
C ASP A 209 -81.89 18.36 3.84
N ILE A 210 -81.15 18.43 4.96
CA ILE A 210 -81.73 18.63 6.30
C ILE A 210 -82.49 19.96 6.34
N HIS A 211 -81.87 21.06 5.87
CA HIS A 211 -82.51 22.37 5.87
C HIS A 211 -83.79 22.39 5.02
N ARG A 212 -83.78 21.72 3.87
CA ARG A 212 -84.96 21.56 3.00
C ARG A 212 -86.06 20.72 3.66
N ALA A 213 -85.70 19.63 4.35
CA ALA A 213 -86.64 18.78 5.06
C ALA A 213 -87.27 19.45 6.29
N GLU A 214 -86.57 20.39 6.92
CA GLU A 214 -87.06 21.16 8.07
C GLU A 214 -87.88 22.41 7.70
N LEU A 215 -87.92 22.82 6.43
CA LEU A 215 -88.80 23.90 5.98
C LEU A 215 -90.27 23.44 5.99
N PRO A 216 -91.14 24.04 6.81
CA PRO A 216 -92.55 23.66 6.82
C PRO A 216 -93.19 24.09 5.51
N VAL A 217 -93.83 23.15 4.81
CA VAL A 217 -94.70 23.45 3.68
C VAL A 217 -96.01 24.00 4.24
N PHE A 218 -96.16 25.32 4.21
CA PHE A 218 -97.39 25.99 4.61
C PHE A 218 -98.42 25.94 3.48
N ALA A 219 -99.69 25.71 3.82
CA ALA A 219 -100.77 25.84 2.85
C ALA A 219 -100.90 27.30 2.38
N GLU A 220 -101.42 27.56 1.17
CA GLU A 220 -101.58 28.92 0.60
C GLU A 220 -102.38 29.89 1.50
N THR A 221 -103.15 29.35 2.45
CA THR A 221 -103.95 30.12 3.41
C THR A 221 -103.21 30.50 4.69
N GLU A 222 -101.99 30.01 4.90
CA GLU A 222 -101.21 30.26 6.11
C GLU A 222 -100.17 31.36 5.88
N ASN A 223 -100.08 32.31 6.82
CA ASN A 223 -99.07 33.36 6.75
C ASN A 223 -97.75 32.83 7.34
N PRO A 224 -96.72 32.57 6.51
CA PRO A 224 -95.46 31.94 6.95
C PRO A 224 -94.72 32.81 7.98
N VAL A 225 -94.92 34.13 7.97
CA VAL A 225 -94.34 35.04 8.97
C VAL A 225 -94.98 34.81 10.34
N LEU A 226 -96.27 34.49 10.39
CA LEU A 226 -96.99 34.24 11.63
C LEU A 226 -96.57 32.89 12.23
N VAL A 227 -96.41 31.86 11.39
CA VAL A 227 -95.98 30.55 11.87
C VAL A 227 -94.53 30.59 12.34
N ALA A 228 -93.63 31.23 11.58
CA ALA A 228 -92.24 31.44 12.00
C ALA A 228 -92.15 32.22 13.33
N LYS A 229 -92.97 33.27 13.52
CA LYS A 229 -93.05 33.98 14.81
C LYS A 229 -93.56 33.09 15.94
N THR A 230 -94.51 32.21 15.64
CA THR A 230 -95.09 31.30 16.63
C THR A 230 -94.10 30.21 17.04
N VAL A 231 -93.42 29.58 16.08
CA VAL A 231 -92.35 28.60 16.33
C VAL A 231 -91.21 29.26 17.11
N ARG A 232 -90.75 30.45 16.72
CA ARG A 232 -89.70 31.19 17.43
C ARG A 232 -90.11 31.59 18.86
N ALA A 233 -91.39 31.91 19.07
CA ALA A 233 -91.93 32.17 20.41
C ALA A 233 -92.02 30.90 21.27
N ILE A 234 -92.31 29.74 20.65
CA ILE A 234 -92.30 28.44 21.31
C ILE A 234 -90.86 28.03 21.66
N ASP A 235 -89.91 28.14 20.72
CA ASP A 235 -88.49 27.86 20.94
C ASP A 235 -87.89 28.74 22.02
N TRP A 236 -88.20 30.05 22.03
CA TRP A 236 -87.76 30.95 23.09
C TRP A 236 -88.32 30.53 24.46
N ARG A 237 -89.60 30.11 24.53
CA ARG A 237 -90.21 29.61 25.77
C ARG A 237 -89.65 28.26 26.21
N LEU A 238 -89.27 27.39 25.27
CA LEU A 238 -88.63 26.11 25.56
C LEU A 238 -87.19 26.29 26.03
N ALA A 239 -86.42 27.17 25.39
CA ALA A 239 -85.07 27.53 25.83
C ALA A 239 -85.07 28.18 27.22
N ALA A 240 -86.07 29.01 27.55
CA ALA A 240 -86.26 29.59 28.88
C ALA A 240 -86.55 28.55 29.98
N ARG A 241 -86.98 27.33 29.63
CA ARG A 241 -87.16 26.22 30.59
C ARG A 241 -85.87 25.47 30.91
N GLY A 242 -84.77 25.75 30.20
CA GLY A 242 -83.46 25.15 30.49
C GLY A 242 -83.49 23.62 30.52
N SER A 243 -82.94 23.02 31.57
CA SER A 243 -82.85 21.55 31.74
C SER A 243 -84.18 20.83 31.95
N ALA A 244 -85.30 21.56 32.07
CA ALA A 244 -86.64 20.98 32.21
C ALA A 244 -87.38 20.85 30.86
N ALA A 245 -86.74 21.16 29.73
CA ALA A 245 -87.33 20.98 28.41
C ALA A 245 -87.31 19.50 27.96
N PRO A 246 -88.38 18.99 27.31
CA PRO A 246 -88.54 17.57 26.99
C PRO A 246 -87.64 17.04 25.84
N TYR A 247 -86.82 17.87 25.17
CA TYR A 247 -85.81 17.43 24.20
C TYR A 247 -84.59 18.39 24.16
N TRP A 248 -83.46 17.91 23.63
CA TRP A 248 -82.14 18.58 23.65
C TRP A 248 -82.14 19.86 22.81
N VAL A 249 -82.36 21.02 23.44
CA VAL A 249 -82.07 22.33 22.86
C VAL A 249 -80.64 22.71 23.26
N ALA A 250 -79.73 22.87 22.29
CA ALA A 250 -78.37 23.31 22.54
C ALA A 250 -78.37 24.70 23.21
N ARG A 251 -77.57 24.88 24.28
CA ARG A 251 -77.46 26.16 24.99
C ARG A 251 -77.07 27.27 24.02
N THR A 252 -77.91 28.29 23.89
CA THR A 252 -77.46 29.59 23.38
C THR A 252 -76.65 30.26 24.49
N GLU A 253 -75.33 30.21 24.41
CA GLU A 253 -74.45 31.05 25.22
C GLU A 253 -74.55 32.50 24.74
N ALA A 254 -75.60 33.18 25.19
CA ALA A 254 -75.69 34.63 25.18
C ALA A 254 -75.56 35.11 26.62
N GLY A 255 -74.32 35.40 27.06
CA GLY A 255 -74.09 35.84 28.42
C GLY A 255 -72.64 36.05 28.85
N ARG A 256 -71.84 36.77 28.06
CA ARG A 256 -70.94 37.86 28.51
C ARG A 256 -70.34 38.61 27.33
#